data_AF-A0A538DKJ4-F1
#
_entry.id   AF-A0A538DKJ4-F1
#
_cell.length_a   1.000
_cell.length_b   1.000
_cell.length_c   1.000
_cell.angle_alpha   90.00
_cell.angle_beta   90.00
_cell.angle_gamma   90.00
#
_symmetry.space_group_name_H-M   'P 1'
#
loop_
_entity.id
_entity.type
_entity.pdbx_description
1 polymer ?
#
loop_
_entity_poly.entity_id
_entity_poly.type
_entity_poly.pdbx_seq_one_letter_code
_entity_poly.pdbx_strand_id
1 'polypeptide(L)'
;MTDLRTQVRDIARRRRRTVPTWFVDVAIAATFALIVTGWLMHDPSRAPDVTIVNDTPYDLTIKVSNATGERWMPFALVSAQSQLIVRAPIDQGEVWVFSFGPGGEYSLNRSALRESGWHMHVPASVPPQLAAAGIAPSPQPT
;
A
#
# COMPACT_ATOMS: atom_id res chain seq x y z
N MET A 1 -47.26 -16.82 68.19
CA MET A 1 -46.65 -17.84 67.32
C MET A 1 -47.12 -17.54 65.90
N THR A 2 -46.32 -16.79 65.15
CA THR A 2 -46.69 -16.23 63.86
C THR A 2 -45.95 -16.98 62.76
N ASP A 3 -46.72 -17.38 61.76
CA ASP A 3 -46.44 -18.40 60.75
C ASP A 3 -45.20 -18.08 59.88
N LEU A 4 -44.17 -18.95 59.96
CA LEU A 4 -42.88 -18.83 59.24
C LEU A 4 -42.94 -19.37 57.79
N ARG A 5 -44.10 -19.83 57.31
CA ARG A 5 -44.22 -20.55 56.03
C ARG A 5 -44.30 -19.67 54.77
N THR A 6 -44.32 -18.35 54.90
CA THR A 6 -44.60 -17.46 53.77
C THR A 6 -43.37 -16.80 53.14
N GLN A 7 -42.18 -16.91 53.74
CA GLN A 7 -41.00 -16.16 53.25
C GLN A 7 -40.16 -16.84 52.16
N VAL A 8 -40.44 -18.10 51.79
CA VAL A 8 -39.55 -18.87 50.91
C VAL A 8 -39.80 -18.66 49.40
N ARG A 9 -40.80 -17.83 49.00
CA ARG A 9 -41.23 -17.75 47.59
C ARG A 9 -40.68 -16.59 46.74
N ASP A 10 -39.97 -15.62 47.31
CA ASP A 10 -39.64 -14.39 46.58
C ASP A 10 -38.26 -14.33 45.90
N ILE A 11 -37.44 -15.39 45.99
CA ILE A 11 -36.07 -15.35 45.43
C ILE A 11 -36.02 -15.78 43.95
N ALA A 12 -37.13 -16.21 43.35
CA ALA A 12 -37.13 -16.90 42.05
C ALA A 12 -37.62 -16.06 40.86
N ARG A 13 -37.38 -14.74 40.83
CA ARG A 13 -37.52 -13.96 39.58
C ARG A 13 -36.25 -13.17 39.29
N ARG A 14 -35.19 -13.90 38.89
CA ARG A 14 -34.22 -13.35 37.94
C ARG A 14 -35.01 -12.98 36.68
N ARG A 15 -35.54 -11.75 36.63
CA ARG A 15 -36.01 -11.13 35.39
C ARG A 15 -34.86 -11.28 34.40
N ARG A 16 -34.97 -12.25 33.49
CA ARG A 16 -34.24 -12.20 32.22
C ARG A 16 -34.70 -10.88 31.61
N ARG A 17 -33.89 -9.83 31.75
CA ARG A 17 -34.07 -8.59 31.00
C ARG A 17 -33.94 -9.01 29.54
N THR A 18 -35.06 -9.25 28.89
CA THR A 18 -35.13 -9.45 27.45
C THR A 18 -34.72 -8.13 26.85
N VAL A 19 -33.50 -8.09 26.32
CA VAL A 19 -33.02 -6.93 25.58
C VAL A 19 -34.02 -6.70 24.44
N PRO A 20 -34.60 -5.49 24.30
CA PRO A 20 -35.49 -5.21 23.20
C PRO A 20 -34.76 -5.50 21.88
N THR A 21 -35.40 -6.22 20.96
CA THR A 21 -34.79 -6.66 19.70
C THR A 21 -34.19 -5.51 18.89
N TRP A 22 -34.80 -4.32 18.94
CA TRP A 22 -34.28 -3.14 18.27
C TRP A 22 -32.88 -2.70 18.74
N PHE A 23 -32.51 -2.96 20.00
CA PHE A 23 -31.14 -2.71 20.47
C PHE A 23 -30.13 -3.67 19.83
N VAL A 24 -30.55 -4.91 19.57
CA VAL A 24 -29.72 -5.90 18.89
C VAL A 24 -29.50 -5.47 17.43
N ASP A 25 -30.56 -5.03 16.75
CA ASP A 25 -30.46 -4.57 15.35
C ASP A 25 -29.56 -3.33 15.21
N VAL A 26 -29.71 -2.34 16.11
CA VAL A 26 -28.85 -1.15 16.13
C VAL A 26 -27.40 -1.52 16.43
N ALA A 27 -27.16 -2.43 17.36
CA ALA A 27 -25.81 -2.89 17.70
C ALA A 27 -25.15 -3.63 16.52
N ILE A 28 -25.91 -4.46 15.79
CA ILE A 28 -25.43 -5.16 14.59
C ILE A 28 -25.09 -4.16 13.49
N ALA A 29 -26.00 -3.21 13.20
CA ALA A 29 -25.77 -2.19 12.18
C ALA A 29 -24.55 -1.31 12.50
N ALA A 30 -24.39 -0.89 13.75
CA ALA A 30 -23.24 -0.11 14.20
C ALA A 30 -21.94 -0.91 14.08
N THR A 31 -21.95 -2.19 14.45
CA THR A 31 -20.78 -3.08 14.33
C THR A 31 -20.41 -3.28 12.87
N PHE A 32 -21.39 -3.51 11.99
CA PHE A 32 -21.18 -3.65 10.56
C PHE A 32 -20.60 -2.37 9.95
N ALA A 33 -21.15 -1.21 10.29
CA ALA A 33 -20.60 0.08 9.85
C ALA A 33 -19.15 0.26 10.28
N LEU A 34 -18.80 -0.04 11.53
CA LEU A 34 -17.43 0.04 12.04
C LEU A 34 -16.48 -0.92 11.30
N ILE A 35 -16.92 -2.15 11.01
CA ILE A 35 -16.12 -3.11 10.24
C ILE A 35 -15.89 -2.58 8.82
N VAL A 36 -16.95 -2.12 8.14
CA VAL A 36 -16.84 -1.56 6.79
C VAL A 36 -15.92 -0.34 6.76
N THR A 37 -16.05 0.58 7.73
CA THR A 37 -15.17 1.75 7.84
C THR A 37 -13.73 1.35 8.14
N GLY A 38 -13.49 0.36 9.01
CA GLY A 38 -12.15 -0.16 9.32
C GLY A 38 -11.48 -0.82 8.11
N TRP A 39 -12.24 -1.54 7.29
CA TRP A 39 -11.74 -2.07 6.01
C TRP A 39 -11.43 -0.96 5.00
N LEU A 40 -12.23 0.12 4.99
CA LEU A 40 -12.04 1.25 4.09
C LEU A 40 -10.84 2.15 4.50
N MET A 41 -10.43 2.11 5.76
CA MET A 41 -9.31 2.86 6.34
C MET A 41 -7.98 2.11 6.31
N HIS A 42 -7.80 1.09 5.46
CA HIS A 42 -6.50 0.46 5.29
C HIS A 42 -5.48 1.50 4.79
N ASP A 43 -4.56 1.90 5.68
CA ASP A 43 -3.34 2.61 5.33
C ASP A 43 -2.65 1.81 4.21
N PRO A 44 -2.32 2.41 3.05
CA PRO A 44 -1.71 1.67 1.95
C PRO A 44 -0.48 0.93 2.47
N SER A 45 -0.46 -0.39 2.28
CA SER A 45 0.66 -1.22 2.72
C SER A 45 1.96 -0.62 2.20
N ARG A 46 3.01 -0.64 3.03
CA ARG A 46 4.33 -0.22 2.61
C ARG A 46 5.12 -1.44 2.16
N ALA A 47 5.83 -1.30 1.06
CA ALA A 47 6.85 -2.27 0.67
C ALA A 47 8.14 -2.05 1.49
N PRO A 48 9.05 -3.03 1.53
CA PRO A 48 10.42 -2.84 1.98
C PRO A 48 11.16 -1.76 1.18
N ASP A 49 12.31 -1.33 1.69
CA ASP A 49 13.19 -0.38 1.00
C ASP A 49 13.55 -0.90 -0.40
N VAL A 50 13.41 -0.03 -1.40
CA VAL A 50 13.71 -0.34 -2.80
C VAL A 50 14.96 0.42 -3.22
N THR A 51 15.97 -0.32 -3.67
CA THR A 51 17.19 0.28 -4.21
C THR A 51 17.04 0.42 -5.72
N ILE A 52 17.11 1.63 -6.23
CA ILE A 52 17.17 1.91 -7.66
C ILE A 52 18.63 2.03 -8.06
N VAL A 53 19.04 1.21 -9.02
CA VAL A 53 20.39 1.20 -9.56
C VAL A 53 20.34 1.78 -10.97
N ASN A 54 20.91 2.98 -11.13
CA ASN A 54 20.97 3.69 -12.40
C ASN A 54 22.40 3.65 -12.94
N ASP A 55 22.73 2.59 -13.67
CA ASP A 55 24.02 2.45 -14.36
C ASP A 55 24.12 3.30 -15.64
N THR A 56 23.06 4.04 -15.98
CA THR A 56 22.98 4.83 -17.21
C THR A 56 23.63 6.20 -17.05
N PRO A 57 24.04 6.87 -18.14
CA PRO A 57 24.63 8.20 -18.08
C PRO A 57 23.57 9.31 -17.99
N TYR A 58 22.33 9.02 -17.59
CA TYR A 58 21.23 9.99 -17.52
C TYR A 58 20.75 10.16 -16.09
N ASP A 59 20.43 11.39 -15.69
CA ASP A 59 19.63 11.65 -14.51
C ASP A 59 18.17 11.30 -14.81
N LEU A 60 17.55 10.50 -13.93
CA LEU A 60 16.24 9.95 -14.15
C LEU A 60 15.25 10.43 -13.10
N THR A 61 14.16 11.06 -13.56
CA THR A 61 12.95 11.26 -12.75
C THR A 61 12.03 10.07 -12.98
N ILE A 62 11.92 9.21 -11.98
CA ILE A 62 11.16 7.98 -12.05
C ILE A 62 9.81 8.20 -11.39
N LYS A 63 8.75 7.83 -12.09
CA LYS A 63 7.40 7.74 -11.52
C LYS A 63 6.99 6.28 -11.42
N VAL A 64 6.09 5.98 -10.49
CA VAL A 64 5.56 4.63 -10.30
C VAL A 64 4.03 4.65 -10.31
N SER A 65 3.45 3.57 -10.80
CA SER A 65 2.04 3.25 -10.74
C SER A 65 1.84 1.75 -10.49
N ASN A 66 0.61 1.36 -10.21
CA ASN A 66 0.17 -0.02 -10.19
C ASN A 66 -0.15 -0.51 -11.62
N ALA A 67 -0.63 -1.75 -11.74
CA ALA A 67 -0.97 -2.39 -13.01
C ALA A 67 -1.96 -1.61 -13.90
N THR A 68 -2.81 -0.74 -13.32
CA THR A 68 -3.81 0.00 -14.12
C THR A 68 -3.22 1.24 -14.77
N GLY A 69 -2.08 1.76 -14.30
CA GLY A 69 -1.45 2.95 -14.89
C GLY A 69 -2.23 4.26 -14.67
N GLU A 70 -3.34 4.23 -13.92
CA GLU A 70 -4.28 5.36 -13.81
C GLU A 70 -3.75 6.52 -12.96
N ARG A 71 -2.87 6.23 -11.99
CA ARG A 71 -2.32 7.24 -11.08
C ARG A 71 -0.81 7.11 -10.93
N TRP A 72 -0.10 8.07 -11.51
CA TRP A 72 1.35 8.16 -11.40
C TRP A 72 1.79 8.97 -10.19
N MET A 73 2.68 8.40 -9.39
CA MET A 73 3.30 9.08 -8.26
C MET A 73 4.80 9.30 -8.52
N PRO A 74 5.37 10.45 -8.14
CA PRO A 74 6.82 10.59 -8.09
C PRO A 74 7.42 9.51 -7.19
N PHE A 75 8.41 8.79 -7.70
CA PHE A 75 9.04 7.69 -6.99
C PHE A 75 10.47 8.04 -6.56
N ALA A 76 11.27 8.53 -7.50
CA ALA A 76 12.67 8.87 -7.24
C ALA A 76 13.23 9.87 -8.27
N LEU A 77 14.26 10.59 -7.85
CA LEU A 77 15.17 11.30 -8.74
C LEU A 77 16.56 10.67 -8.52
N VAL A 78 17.06 9.93 -9.50
CA VAL A 78 18.32 9.19 -9.39
C VAL A 78 19.33 9.76 -10.37
N SER A 79 20.49 10.16 -9.87
CA SER A 79 21.54 10.69 -10.72
C SER A 79 22.11 9.63 -11.65
N ALA A 80 22.72 10.05 -12.75
CA ALA A 80 23.49 9.20 -13.64
C ALA A 80 24.54 8.39 -12.86
N GLN A 81 24.71 7.11 -13.24
CA GLN A 81 25.73 6.21 -12.71
C GLN A 81 25.76 6.13 -11.18
N SER A 82 24.57 6.14 -10.58
CA SER A 82 24.39 6.17 -9.13
C SER A 82 23.26 5.27 -8.69
N GLN A 83 23.11 5.11 -7.38
CA GLN A 83 22.00 4.38 -6.79
C GLN A 83 21.31 5.22 -5.72
N LEU A 84 20.00 5.00 -5.56
CA LEU A 84 19.18 5.64 -4.55
C LEU A 84 18.31 4.61 -3.83
N ILE A 85 18.23 4.72 -2.51
CA ILE A 85 17.32 3.92 -1.69
C ILE A 85 16.04 4.69 -1.45
N VAL A 86 14.92 4.17 -1.93
CA VAL A 86 13.58 4.65 -1.62
C VAL A 86 13.09 3.90 -0.39
N ARG A 87 12.95 4.62 0.73
CA ARG A 87 12.58 4.01 2.01
C ARG A 87 11.09 3.77 2.11
N ALA A 88 10.72 2.55 2.51
CA ALA A 88 9.35 2.12 2.74
C ALA A 88 8.31 2.72 1.75
N PRO A 89 8.46 2.50 0.42
CA PRO A 89 7.55 3.07 -0.56
C PRO A 89 6.14 2.51 -0.41
N ILE A 90 5.16 3.26 -0.92
CA ILE A 90 3.79 2.77 -1.07
C ILE A 90 3.82 1.53 -1.96
N ASP A 91 3.22 0.45 -1.47
CA ASP A 91 3.13 -0.80 -2.19
C ASP A 91 2.18 -0.67 -3.38
N GLN A 92 2.67 -0.95 -4.58
CA GLN A 92 1.87 -0.87 -5.81
C GLN A 92 1.09 -2.17 -6.11
N GLY A 93 1.21 -3.17 -5.24
CA GLY A 93 0.58 -4.48 -5.41
C GLY A 93 1.48 -5.46 -6.16
N GLU A 94 0.89 -6.35 -6.95
CA GLU A 94 1.62 -7.44 -7.62
C GLU A 94 2.45 -6.97 -8.83
N VAL A 95 2.04 -5.90 -9.50
CA VAL A 95 2.76 -5.33 -10.64
C VAL A 95 3.06 -3.87 -10.39
N TRP A 96 4.33 -3.52 -10.51
CA TRP A 96 4.86 -2.17 -10.36
C TRP A 96 5.24 -1.67 -11.74
N VAL A 97 4.63 -0.58 -12.17
CA VAL A 97 4.94 0.04 -13.46
C VAL A 97 5.76 1.29 -13.20
N PHE A 98 6.98 1.31 -13.70
CA PHE A 98 7.91 2.44 -13.59
C PHE A 98 7.93 3.22 -14.90
N SER A 99 7.77 4.53 -14.84
CA SER A 99 7.93 5.42 -15.98
C SER A 99 9.22 6.21 -15.85
N PHE A 100 10.00 6.21 -16.93
CA PHE A 100 11.23 6.98 -17.10
C PHE A 100 10.99 8.19 -18.02
N GLY A 101 9.74 8.67 -18.11
CA GLY A 101 9.35 9.75 -19.01
C GLY A 101 9.53 9.33 -20.48
N PRO A 102 10.26 10.11 -21.30
CA PRO A 102 10.55 9.73 -22.69
C PRO A 102 11.38 8.44 -22.83
N GLY A 103 11.97 7.93 -21.74
CA GLY A 103 12.65 6.64 -21.69
C GLY A 103 11.71 5.43 -21.65
N GLY A 104 10.40 5.67 -21.66
CA GLY A 104 9.36 4.65 -21.69
C GLY A 104 8.91 4.16 -20.32
N GLU A 105 8.09 3.13 -20.35
CA GLU A 105 7.53 2.48 -19.16
C GLU A 105 8.02 1.03 -19.06
N TYR A 106 8.18 0.55 -17.84
CA TYR A 106 8.65 -0.79 -17.57
C TYR A 106 7.90 -1.41 -16.39
N SER A 107 7.33 -2.59 -16.63
CA SER A 107 6.56 -3.32 -15.63
C SER A 107 7.40 -4.40 -14.98
N LEU A 108 7.40 -4.43 -13.65
CA LEU A 108 8.05 -5.45 -12.85
C LEU A 108 7.04 -6.13 -11.93
N ASN A 109 7.08 -7.46 -11.89
CA ASN A 109 6.34 -8.22 -10.89
C ASN A 109 7.00 -8.03 -9.53
N ARG A 110 6.18 -7.96 -8.49
CA ARG A 110 6.62 -7.89 -7.11
C ARG A 110 7.48 -9.10 -6.72
N SER A 111 7.14 -10.28 -7.21
CA SER A 111 7.94 -11.49 -6.99
C SER A 111 9.36 -11.32 -7.52
N ALA A 112 9.52 -10.78 -8.73
CA ALA A 112 10.83 -10.50 -9.32
C ALA A 112 11.62 -9.46 -8.51
N LEU A 113 10.95 -8.41 -8.01
CA LEU A 113 11.58 -7.47 -7.08
C LEU A 113 12.02 -8.15 -5.77
N ARG A 114 11.20 -9.06 -5.21
CA ARG A 114 11.60 -9.81 -4.00
C ARG A 114 12.79 -10.72 -4.28
N GLU A 115 12.81 -11.39 -5.42
CA GLU A 115 13.90 -12.27 -5.85
C GLU A 115 15.22 -11.50 -6.07
N SER A 116 15.15 -10.25 -6.54
CA SER A 116 16.31 -9.35 -6.64
C SER A 116 16.69 -8.67 -5.31
N GLY A 117 16.04 -9.02 -4.19
CA GLY A 117 16.26 -8.37 -2.90
C GLY A 117 15.84 -6.90 -2.89
N TRP A 118 14.80 -6.56 -3.64
CA TRP A 118 14.25 -5.22 -3.86
C TRP A 118 15.20 -4.24 -4.58
N HIS A 119 16.06 -4.78 -5.45
CA HIS A 119 16.86 -3.98 -6.38
C HIS A 119 16.15 -3.85 -7.73
N MET A 120 15.86 -2.62 -8.13
CA MET A 120 15.37 -2.28 -9.47
C MET A 120 16.53 -1.66 -10.27
N HIS A 121 17.01 -2.40 -11.26
CA HIS A 121 17.97 -1.88 -12.22
C HIS A 121 17.22 -1.13 -13.32
N VAL A 122 17.70 0.07 -13.66
CA VAL A 122 17.18 0.80 -14.81
C VAL A 122 17.35 -0.06 -16.07
N PRO A 123 16.27 -0.34 -16.84
CA PRO A 123 16.36 -1.21 -17.99
C PRO A 123 17.31 -0.67 -19.07
N ALA A 124 18.06 -1.57 -19.71
CA ALA A 124 18.98 -1.23 -20.81
C ALA A 124 18.27 -0.60 -22.04
N SER A 125 16.95 -0.72 -22.11
CA SER A 125 16.13 -0.09 -23.15
C SER A 125 15.89 1.41 -22.93
N VAL A 126 16.15 1.95 -21.74
CA VAL A 126 15.89 3.35 -21.40
C VAL A 126 16.85 4.33 -22.11
N PRO A 127 18.20 4.14 -22.06
CA PRO A 127 19.14 5.04 -22.74
C PRO A 127 18.87 5.26 -24.24
N PRO A 128 18.65 4.22 -25.07
CA PRO A 128 18.39 4.43 -26.49
C PRO A 128 17.07 5.17 -26.75
N GLN A 129 16.06 5.00 -25.89
CA GLN A 129 14.79 5.73 -26.01
C GLN A 129 14.95 7.21 -25.66
N LEU A 130 15.70 7.53 -24.60
CA LEU A 130 16.03 8.91 -24.25
C LEU A 130 16.85 9.59 -25.34
N ALA A 131 17.83 8.89 -25.92
CA ALA A 131 18.62 9.39 -27.03
C ALA A 131 17.75 9.63 -28.29
N ALA A 132 16.84 8.71 -28.62
CA ALA A 132 15.90 8.89 -29.72
C ALA A 132 14.92 10.06 -29.50
N ALA A 133 14.62 10.38 -28.24
CA ALA A 133 13.84 11.56 -27.85
C ALA A 133 14.67 12.87 -27.84
N GLY A 134 15.96 12.82 -28.21
CA GLY A 134 16.84 13.98 -28.27
C GLY A 134 17.38 14.46 -26.92
N ILE A 135 17.31 13.62 -25.89
CA ILE A 135 17.82 13.94 -24.55
C ILE A 135 19.31 13.63 -24.49
N ALA A 136 20.11 14.63 -24.13
CA ALA A 136 21.55 14.47 -23.93
C ALA A 136 21.85 13.78 -22.59
N PRO A 137 22.92 12.96 -22.51
CA PRO A 137 23.40 12.42 -21.25
C PRO A 137 23.74 13.52 -20.24
N SER A 138 23.66 13.18 -18.95
CA SER A 138 24.02 14.08 -17.87
C SER A 138 25.53 14.36 -17.85
N PRO A 139 25.94 15.58 -17.47
CA PRO A 139 27.35 15.91 -17.30
C PRO A 139 27.95 15.02 -16.20
N GLN A 140 29.11 14.44 -16.45
CA GLN A 140 29.81 13.72 -15.40
C GLN A 140 30.39 14.71 -14.39
N PRO A 141 30.26 14.46 -13.08
CA PRO A 141 30.99 15.23 -12.09
C PRO A 141 32.50 15.07 -12.36
N THR A 142 33.19 16.20 -12.49
CA THR A 142 34.63 16.28 -12.71
C THR A 142 35.42 16.06 -11.42
#